data_AF-A0A972B3L4-F1
#
_entry.id   AF-A0A972B3L4-F1
#
_cell.length_a   1.000
_cell.length_b   1.000
_cell.length_c   1.000
_cell.angle_alpha   90.00
_cell.angle_beta   90.00
_cell.angle_gamma   90.00
#
_symmetry.space_group_name_H-M   'P 1'
#
loop_
_entity.id
_entity.type
_entity.pdbx_description
1 polymer ?
#
loop_
_entity_poly.entity_id
_entity_poly.type
_entity_poly.pdbx_seq_one_letter_code
_entity_poly.pdbx_strand_id
1 'polypeptide(L)'
;MFIKRNIQTLREWWQSPVTIKERAVGALVGGIGGFWIGVFGRVGLGATPAPFGEVAIWATVIAVCGVVTGIVFPKPVVVILFPFSVFGGGN
;
A
#
# COMPACT_ATOMS: atom_id res chain seq x y z
N MET A 1 7.85 7.51 -35.20
CA MET A 1 8.27 6.81 -33.97
C MET A 1 7.00 6.33 -33.27
N PHE A 2 6.57 5.09 -33.54
CA PHE A 2 5.34 4.54 -32.97
C PHE A 2 5.61 4.18 -31.51
N ILE A 3 4.96 4.86 -30.57
CA ILE A 3 4.98 4.48 -29.14
C ILE A 3 4.19 3.18 -29.04
N LYS A 4 4.89 2.04 -29.19
CA LYS A 4 4.33 0.71 -28.87
C LYS A 4 4.18 0.66 -27.36
N ARG A 5 2.99 1.01 -26.88
CA ARG A 5 2.59 0.78 -25.49
C ARG A 5 2.45 -0.74 -25.35
N ASN A 6 3.52 -1.42 -24.95
CA ASN A 6 3.50 -2.85 -24.62
C ASN A 6 2.58 -3.00 -23.40
N ILE A 7 1.30 -3.23 -23.66
CA ILE A 7 0.35 -3.68 -22.64
C ILE A 7 0.76 -5.13 -22.36
N GLN A 8 1.69 -5.31 -21.42
CA GLN A 8 1.97 -6.62 -20.86
C GLN A 8 0.69 -7.12 -20.20
N THR A 9 0.35 -8.37 -20.47
CA THR A 9 -0.80 -8.99 -19.79
C THR A 9 -0.52 -9.04 -18.28
N LEU A 10 -1.57 -9.02 -17.45
CA LEU A 10 -1.42 -9.08 -15.99
C LEU A 10 -0.63 -10.33 -15.56
N ARG A 11 -0.74 -11.42 -16.33
CA ARG A 11 0.03 -12.65 -16.17
C ARG A 11 1.51 -12.47 -16.47
N GLU A 12 1.87 -11.84 -17.59
CA GLU A 12 3.27 -11.54 -17.93
C GLU A 12 3.90 -10.59 -16.91
N TRP A 13 3.14 -9.57 -16.51
CA TRP A 13 3.56 -8.65 -15.46
C TRP A 13 3.77 -9.39 -14.15
N TRP A 14 2.88 -10.30 -13.74
CA TRP A 14 3.04 -11.04 -12.49
C TRP A 14 4.31 -11.90 -12.47
N GLN A 15 4.61 -12.56 -13.59
CA GLN A 15 5.76 -13.47 -13.75
C GLN A 15 7.10 -12.76 -14.01
N SER A 16 7.09 -11.47 -14.35
CA SER A 16 8.33 -10.72 -14.59
C SER A 16 9.19 -10.59 -13.31
N PRO A 17 10.51 -10.42 -13.43
CA PRO A 17 11.34 -10.10 -12.28
C PRO A 17 10.96 -8.72 -11.71
N VAL A 18 10.94 -8.63 -10.37
CA VAL A 18 10.61 -7.38 -9.67
C VAL A 18 11.70 -6.34 -9.92
N THR A 19 11.28 -5.17 -10.39
CA THR A 19 12.13 -4.00 -10.67
C THR A 19 12.22 -3.07 -9.45
N ILE A 20 13.25 -2.21 -9.43
CA ILE A 20 13.41 -1.17 -8.38
C ILE A 20 12.20 -0.22 -8.37
N LYS A 21 11.66 0.11 -9.55
CA LYS A 21 10.48 0.97 -9.67
C LYS A 21 9.26 0.32 -9.01
N GLU A 22 9.04 -0.97 -9.22
CA GLU A 22 7.95 -1.70 -8.56
C GLU A 22 8.13 -1.77 -7.06
N ARG A 23 9.36 -1.91 -6.54
CA ARG A 23 9.62 -1.82 -5.10
C ARG A 23 9.30 -0.45 -4.53
N ALA A 24 9.65 0.63 -5.25
CA ALA A 24 9.31 1.98 -4.84
C ALA A 24 7.80 2.22 -4.83
N VAL A 25 7.08 1.75 -5.87
CA VAL A 25 5.62 1.83 -5.93
C VAL A 25 4.99 0.97 -4.82
N GLY A 26 5.48 -0.25 -4.62
CA GLY A 26 5.03 -1.13 -3.54
C GLY A 26 5.25 -0.51 -2.16
N ALA A 27 6.39 0.12 -1.92
CA ALA A 27 6.69 0.85 -0.69
C ALA A 27 5.69 2.00 -0.45
N LEU A 28 5.40 2.79 -1.48
CA LEU A 28 4.44 3.90 -1.39
C LEU A 28 3.01 3.40 -1.15
N VAL A 29 2.54 2.46 -1.96
CA VAL A 29 1.20 1.87 -1.84
C VAL A 29 1.04 1.14 -0.50
N GLY A 30 2.06 0.40 -0.10
CA GLY A 30 2.11 -0.28 1.20
C GLY A 30 2.10 0.68 2.38
N GLY A 31 2.86 1.77 2.31
CA GLY A 31 2.88 2.80 3.36
C GLY A 31 1.55 3.52 3.51
N ILE A 32 0.98 4.03 2.41
CA ILE A 32 -0.29 4.77 2.43
C ILE A 32 -1.46 3.83 2.76
N GLY A 33 -1.52 2.65 2.14
CA GLY A 33 -2.54 1.66 2.45
C GLY A 33 -2.42 1.13 3.88
N GLY A 34 -1.20 0.88 4.35
CA GLY A 34 -0.91 0.47 5.73
C GLY A 34 -1.29 1.53 6.76
N PHE A 35 -1.05 2.81 6.46
CA PHE A 35 -1.51 3.92 7.29
C PHE A 35 -3.03 3.86 7.52
N TRP A 36 -3.81 3.78 6.45
CA TRP A 36 -5.27 3.73 6.55
C TRP A 36 -5.76 2.47 7.25
N ILE A 37 -5.14 1.31 7.00
CA ILE A 37 -5.44 0.07 7.72
C ILE A 37 -5.15 0.22 9.21
N GLY A 38 -4.07 0.89 9.60
CA GLY A 38 -3.77 1.18 11.01
C GLY A 38 -4.81 2.09 11.66
N VAL A 39 -5.24 3.13 10.95
CA VAL A 39 -6.31 4.02 11.43
C VAL A 39 -7.61 3.25 11.62
N PHE A 40 -8.09 2.55 10.58
CA PHE A 40 -9.34 1.79 10.66
C PHE A 40 -9.26 0.62 11.63
N GLY A 41 -8.11 -0.04 11.72
CA GLY A 41 -7.84 -1.11 12.68
C GLY A 41 -7.98 -0.62 14.11
N ARG A 42 -7.34 0.50 14.47
CA ARG A 42 -7.46 1.03 15.84
C ARG A 42 -8.87 1.52 16.15
N VAL A 43 -9.53 2.19 15.21
CA VAL A 43 -10.88 2.73 15.42
C VAL A 43 -11.94 1.61 15.46
N GLY A 44 -11.80 0.59 14.62
CA GLY A 44 -12.78 -0.50 14.50
C GLY A 44 -12.61 -1.62 15.53
N LEU A 45 -11.38 -1.89 15.99
CA LEU A 45 -11.10 -3.00 16.92
C LEU A 45 -10.91 -2.56 18.38
N GLY A 46 -10.60 -1.28 18.62
CA GLY A 46 -10.35 -0.78 19.97
C GLY A 46 -11.54 -0.06 20.59
N ALA A 47 -11.44 0.22 21.89
CA ALA A 47 -12.44 1.00 22.59
C ALA A 47 -12.55 2.42 22.01
N THR A 48 -13.78 2.90 21.88
CA THR A 48 -14.11 4.26 21.44
C THR A 48 -14.63 5.09 22.63
N PRO A 49 -14.30 6.40 22.70
CA PRO A 49 -13.46 7.15 21.77
C PRO A 49 -11.98 6.77 21.87
N ALA A 50 -11.35 6.55 20.71
CA ALA A 50 -9.94 6.19 20.64
C ALA A 50 -9.07 7.44 20.86
N PRO A 51 -8.07 7.42 21.76
CA PRO A 51 -7.14 8.52 21.90
C PRO A 51 -6.36 8.73 20.59
N PHE A 52 -6.20 9.99 20.18
CA PHE A 52 -5.48 10.33 18.94
C PHE A 52 -4.06 9.75 18.92
N GLY A 53 -3.35 9.75 20.06
CA GLY A 53 -2.01 9.18 20.17
C GLY A 53 -1.97 7.68 19.84
N GLU A 54 -2.98 6.92 20.27
CA GLU A 54 -3.04 5.49 19.96
C GLU A 54 -3.34 5.22 18.48
N VAL A 55 -4.24 6.02 17.89
CA VAL A 55 -4.51 5.95 16.44
C VAL A 55 -3.26 6.28 15.64
N ALA A 56 -2.50 7.30 16.05
CA ALA A 56 -1.26 7.69 15.40
C ALA A 56 -0.18 6.59 15.50
N ILE A 57 -0.05 5.92 16.65
CA ILE A 57 0.88 4.80 16.84
C ILE A 57 0.51 3.65 15.90
N TRP A 58 -0.76 3.23 15.88
CA TRP A 58 -1.22 2.16 14.99
C TRP A 58 -1.01 2.50 13.53
N ALA A 59 -1.41 3.70 13.11
CA ALA A 59 -1.21 4.17 11.75
C ALA A 59 0.27 4.15 11.34
N THR A 60 1.16 4.62 12.22
CA THR A 60 2.60 4.68 11.96
C THR A 60 3.22 3.28 11.87
N VAL A 61 2.94 2.41 12.84
CA VAL A 61 3.50 1.05 12.89
C VAL A 61 3.06 0.26 11.66
N ILE A 62 1.76 0.28 11.33
CA ILE A 62 1.24 -0.46 10.17
C ILE A 62 1.74 0.16 8.86
N ALA A 63 1.90 1.50 8.77
CA ALA A 63 2.52 2.12 7.61
C ALA A 63 3.96 1.65 7.40
N VAL A 64 4.79 1.58 8.45
CA VAL A 64 6.17 1.08 8.35
C VAL A 64 6.19 -0.39 7.92
N CYS A 65 5.35 -1.24 8.52
CA CYS A 65 5.18 -2.62 8.08
C CYS A 65 4.76 -2.71 6.61
N GLY A 66 3.85 -1.84 6.18
CA GLY A 66 3.39 -1.72 4.80
C GLY A 66 4.50 -1.32 3.83
N VAL A 67 5.37 -0.38 4.21
CA VAL A 67 6.56 -0.01 3.41
C VAL A 67 7.50 -1.20 3.25
N VAL A 68 7.86 -1.86 4.35
CA VAL A 68 8.78 -3.01 4.33
C VAL A 68 8.21 -4.14 3.49
N THR A 69 6.95 -4.51 3.71
CA THR A 69 6.28 -5.55 2.91
C THR A 69 6.14 -5.13 1.44
N GLY A 70 5.93 -3.85 1.15
CA GLY A 70 5.91 -3.30 -0.21
C GLY A 70 7.24 -3.36 -0.94
N ILE A 71 8.35 -3.26 -0.21
CA ILE A 71 9.71 -3.44 -0.78
C ILE A 71 9.99 -4.91 -1.06
N VAL A 72 9.62 -5.81 -0.13
CA VAL A 72 9.90 -7.25 -0.24
C VAL A 72 8.95 -7.92 -1.23
N PHE A 73 7.67 -7.56 -1.22
CA PHE A 73 6.59 -8.16 -2.01
C PHE A 73 5.75 -7.10 -2.74
N PRO A 74 6.33 -6.31 -3.67
CA PRO A 74 5.64 -5.17 -4.27
C PRO A 74 4.37 -5.56 -5.05
N LYS A 75 4.39 -6.67 -5.80
CA LYS A 75 3.25 -7.03 -6.66
C LYS A 75 1.99 -7.40 -5.85
N PRO A 76 2.07 -8.31 -4.85
CA PRO A 76 0.93 -8.55 -3.96
C PRO A 76 0.47 -7.30 -3.20
N VAL A 77 1.43 -6.52 -2.68
CA VAL A 77 1.12 -5.30 -1.92
C VAL A 77 0.36 -4.30 -2.78
N VAL A 78 0.79 -4.07 -4.02
CA VAL A 78 0.06 -3.16 -4.91
C VAL A 78 -1.33 -3.70 -5.19
N VAL A 79 -1.52 -4.98 -5.51
CA VAL A 79 -2.86 -5.50 -5.81
C VAL A 79 -3.82 -5.40 -4.60
N ILE A 80 -3.33 -5.67 -3.39
CA ILE A 80 -4.16 -5.74 -2.18
C ILE A 80 -4.38 -4.35 -1.56
N LEU A 81 -3.30 -3.56 -1.44
CA LEU A 81 -3.31 -2.30 -0.70
C LEU A 81 -3.61 -1.08 -1.58
N PHE A 82 -3.64 -1.22 -2.91
CA PHE A 82 -3.95 -0.09 -3.80
C PHE A 82 -5.30 0.57 -3.52
N PRO A 83 -6.42 -0.14 -3.30
CA PRO A 83 -7.71 0.49 -2.97
C PRO A 83 -7.63 1.38 -1.72
N PHE A 84 -6.88 0.94 -0.70
CA PHE A 84 -6.66 1.70 0.53
C PHE A 84 -5.69 2.86 0.32
N SER A 85 -4.73 2.74 -0.59
CA SER A 85 -3.78 3.81 -0.88
C SER A 85 -4.39 5.02 -1.60
N VAL A 86 -5.53 4.83 -2.29
CA VAL A 86 -6.27 5.91 -2.95
C VAL A 86 -7.23 6.61 -1.98
N PHE A 87 -7.43 6.05 -0.78
CA PHE A 87 -8.29 6.65 0.23
C PHE A 87 -7.75 8.03 0.66
N GLY A 88 -8.61 9.06 0.60
CA GLY A 88 -8.21 10.46 0.81
C GLY A 88 -7.69 11.19 -0.44
N GLY A 89 -7.43 10.48 -1.54
CA GLY A 89 -7.16 11.04 -2.87
C GLY A 89 -8.44 11.19 -3.69
N GLY A 90 -9.40 11.98 -3.20
CA GLY A 90 -10.63 12.32 -3.90
C GLY A 90 -10.69 13.82 -4.17
N ASN A 91 -11.14 14.19 -5.37
CA ASN A 91 -11.53 15.54 -5.74
C ASN A 91 -12.85 15.93 -5.05
#